data_AF-A0A4V2UC89-F1
#
_entry.id   AF-A0A4V2UC89-F1
#
_cell.length_a   1.000
_cell.length_b   1.000
_cell.length_c   1.000
_cell.angle_alpha   90.00
_cell.angle_beta   90.00
_cell.angle_gamma   90.00
#
_symmetry.space_group_name_H-M   'P 1'
#
loop_
_entity.id
_entity.type
_entity.pdbx_description
1 polymer ?
#
loop_
_entity_poly.entity_id
_entity_poly.type
_entity_poly.pdbx_seq_one_letter_code
_entity_poly.pdbx_strand_id
1 'polypeptide(L)'
;MHTIAMLVTDEQRYKVTSDIDRISPDFPIVFSRKVAPIDPNMTTDTAATHWYLNADWVAIEIMCSWIEYAEGNTDLIVFTATNEDNSAGWAVSNLASQGLQFVPDPAP
;
A
#
# COMPACT_ATOMS: atom_id res chain seq x y z
N MET A 1 7.31 -0.10 16.46
CA MET A 1 7.54 0.06 15.01
C MET A 1 6.28 -0.34 14.29
N HIS A 2 5.92 0.41 13.26
CA HIS A 2 4.62 0.29 12.61
C HIS A 2 4.78 -0.15 11.15
N THR A 3 3.69 -0.63 10.58
CA THR A 3 3.54 -0.81 9.14
C THR A 3 2.47 0.16 8.66
N ILE A 4 2.72 0.84 7.55
CA ILE A 4 1.73 1.67 6.88
C ILE A 4 1.64 1.29 5.41
N ALA A 5 0.43 1.31 4.88
CA ALA A 5 0.21 1.14 3.46
C ALA A 5 -0.86 2.07 2.93
N MET A 6 -0.77 2.38 1.65
CA MET A 6 -1.77 3.16 0.91
C MET A 6 -2.20 2.40 -0.34
N LEU A 7 -3.50 2.46 -0.66
CA LEU A 7 -3.98 2.17 -1.99
C LEU A 7 -4.07 3.46 -2.78
N VAL A 8 -3.46 3.44 -3.96
CA VAL A 8 -3.40 4.57 -4.89
C VAL A 8 -3.83 4.11 -6.28
N THR A 9 -4.42 4.98 -7.09
CA THR A 9 -4.70 4.68 -8.50
C THR A 9 -3.43 4.70 -9.35
N ASP A 10 -3.52 4.22 -10.59
CA ASP A 10 -2.43 4.33 -11.58
C ASP A 10 -1.93 5.77 -11.75
N GLU A 11 -2.86 6.73 -11.80
CA GLU A 11 -2.56 8.16 -11.98
C GLU A 11 -1.88 8.77 -10.76
N GLN A 12 -2.22 8.30 -9.56
CA GLN A 12 -1.68 8.80 -8.29
C GLN A 12 -0.32 8.19 -7.96
N ARG A 13 -0.05 6.95 -8.40
CA ARG A 13 1.08 6.13 -7.95
C ARG A 13 2.41 6.88 -7.86
N TYR A 14 2.82 7.49 -8.97
CA TYR A 14 4.12 8.15 -9.04
C TYR A 14 4.18 9.42 -8.18
N LYS A 15 3.10 10.21 -8.17
CA LYS A 15 3.03 11.42 -7.35
C LYS A 15 3.04 11.09 -5.87
N VAL A 16 2.22 10.14 -5.43
CA VAL A 16 2.15 9.72 -4.02
C VAL A 16 3.49 9.16 -3.58
N THR A 17 4.11 8.27 -4.38
CA THR A 17 5.45 7.75 -4.08
C THR A 17 6.46 8.88 -3.88
N SER A 18 6.51 9.84 -4.81
CA SER A 18 7.44 10.98 -4.71
C SER A 18 7.15 11.92 -3.54
N ASP A 19 5.88 12.14 -3.20
CA ASP A 19 5.51 12.99 -2.05
C ASP A 19 5.90 12.32 -0.73
N ILE A 20 5.65 11.02 -0.63
CA ILE A 20 5.99 10.21 0.52
C ILE A 20 7.51 10.13 0.73
N ASP A 21 8.28 9.86 -0.32
CA ASP A 21 9.75 9.86 -0.25
C ASP A 21 10.31 11.21 0.19
N ARG A 22 9.60 12.31 -0.10
CA ARG A 22 9.96 13.66 0.37
C ARG A 22 9.56 13.91 1.83
N ILE A 23 8.44 13.37 2.29
CA ILE A 23 7.95 13.50 3.68
C ILE A 23 8.81 12.66 4.62
N SER A 24 9.22 11.47 4.19
CA SER A 24 9.94 10.51 5.01
C SER A 24 11.07 9.82 4.22
N PRO A 25 12.14 10.56 3.87
CA PRO A 25 13.23 10.02 3.04
C PRO A 25 13.97 8.84 3.68
N ASP A 26 13.98 8.77 5.01
CA ASP A 26 14.61 7.67 5.76
C ASP A 26 13.71 6.42 5.86
N PHE A 27 12.45 6.51 5.43
CA PHE A 27 11.45 5.44 5.46
C PHE A 27 10.79 5.29 4.08
N PRO A 28 11.54 4.81 3.08
CA PRO A 28 11.03 4.69 1.72
C PRO A 28 9.95 3.60 1.62
N ILE A 29 9.17 3.66 0.55
CA ILE A 29 8.27 2.56 0.18
C ILE A 29 9.12 1.32 -0.17
N VAL A 30 8.98 0.26 0.62
CA VAL A 30 9.73 -1.00 0.45
C VAL A 30 9.05 -1.97 -0.51
N PHE A 31 7.75 -1.79 -0.74
CA PHE A 31 6.95 -2.70 -1.53
C PHE A 31 5.84 -1.95 -2.29
N SER A 32 5.73 -2.21 -3.59
CA SER A 32 4.70 -1.67 -4.47
C SER A 32 4.13 -2.78 -5.34
N ARG A 33 2.84 -3.08 -5.20
CA ARG A 33 2.19 -4.16 -5.96
C ARG A 33 0.82 -3.80 -6.49
N LYS A 34 0.48 -4.40 -7.64
CA LYS A 34 -0.86 -4.33 -8.22
C LYS A 34 -1.88 -5.03 -7.32
N VAL A 35 -3.03 -4.40 -7.18
CA VAL A 35 -4.18 -4.89 -6.45
C VAL A 35 -5.40 -4.82 -7.35
N ALA A 36 -6.25 -5.83 -7.26
CA ALA A 36 -7.49 -5.92 -8.01
C ALA A 36 -8.59 -6.57 -7.13
N PRO A 37 -9.87 -6.49 -7.53
CA PRO A 37 -10.96 -7.17 -6.83
C PRO A 37 -10.70 -8.68 -6.69
N ILE A 38 -11.20 -9.28 -5.61
CA ILE A 38 -11.09 -10.74 -5.40
C ILE A 38 -11.74 -11.46 -6.58
N ASP A 39 -10.93 -12.29 -7.25
CA ASP A 39 -11.32 -13.12 -8.39
C ASP A 39 -10.57 -14.47 -8.27
N PRO A 40 -11.29 -15.62 -8.22
CA PRO A 40 -10.65 -16.93 -8.18
C PRO A 40 -9.86 -17.27 -9.45
N ASN A 41 -10.09 -16.55 -10.56
CA ASN A 41 -9.41 -16.75 -11.85
C ASN A 41 -8.40 -15.64 -12.17
N MET A 42 -7.95 -14.90 -11.16
CA MET A 42 -6.97 -13.83 -11.34
C MET A 42 -5.67 -14.37 -11.95
N THR A 43 -5.12 -13.63 -12.91
CA THR A 43 -3.88 -13.96 -13.60
C THR A 43 -2.88 -12.81 -13.46
N THR A 44 -1.64 -13.02 -13.89
CA THR A 44 -0.59 -11.99 -13.91
C THR A 44 -0.94 -10.80 -14.81
N ASP A 45 -1.85 -11.01 -15.77
CA ASP A 45 -2.31 -9.99 -16.72
C ASP A 45 -3.55 -9.22 -16.23
N THR A 46 -4.11 -9.60 -15.08
CA THR A 46 -5.27 -8.90 -14.50
C THR A 46 -4.92 -7.43 -14.27
N ALA A 47 -5.75 -6.54 -14.82
CA ALA A 47 -5.58 -5.10 -14.65
C ALA A 47 -5.68 -4.72 -13.17
N ALA A 48 -4.80 -3.85 -12.71
CA ALA A 48 -4.87 -3.30 -11.37
C ALA A 48 -6.05 -2.33 -11.28
N THR A 49 -6.80 -2.39 -10.19
CA THR A 49 -7.65 -1.25 -9.79
C THR A 49 -6.86 -0.25 -8.97
N HIS A 50 -5.86 -0.72 -8.21
CA HIS A 50 -5.01 0.09 -7.36
C HIS A 50 -3.59 -0.46 -7.29
N TRP A 51 -2.68 0.35 -6.78
CA TRP A 51 -1.39 -0.07 -6.28
C TRP A 51 -1.36 0.00 -4.77
N TYR A 52 -0.86 -1.06 -4.15
CA TYR A 52 -0.54 -1.10 -2.74
C TYR A 52 0.88 -0.59 -2.55
N LEU A 53 1.04 0.58 -1.94
CA LEU A 53 2.33 1.15 -1.54
C LEU A 53 2.52 0.89 -0.05
N ASN A 54 3.63 0.30 0.34
CA ASN A 54 3.87 -0.09 1.72
C ASN A 54 5.26 0.33 2.20
N ALA A 55 5.32 0.80 3.45
CA ALA A 55 6.53 0.91 4.24
C ALA A 55 6.38 0.07 5.52
N ASP A 56 7.46 -0.58 5.91
CA ASP A 56 7.59 -1.31 7.16
C ASP A 56 8.58 -0.58 8.09
N TRP A 57 8.64 -1.01 9.36
CA TRP A 57 9.57 -0.44 10.34
C TRP A 57 9.44 1.09 10.48
N VAL A 58 8.25 1.66 10.29
CA VAL A 58 8.07 3.12 10.35
C VAL A 58 7.88 3.61 11.80
N ALA A 59 8.49 4.75 12.10
CA ALA A 59 8.26 5.46 13.35
C ALA A 59 6.80 5.99 13.40
N ILE A 60 6.25 6.13 14.60
CA ILE A 60 4.84 6.54 14.77
C ILE A 60 4.59 7.94 14.21
N GLU A 61 5.54 8.85 14.34
CA GLU A 61 5.43 10.23 13.82
C GLU A 61 5.35 10.23 12.29
N ILE A 62 6.12 9.36 11.64
CA ILE A 62 6.13 9.22 10.18
C ILE A 62 4.81 8.61 9.70
N MET A 63 4.32 7.58 10.39
CA MET A 63 3.01 7.00 10.11
C MET A 63 1.90 8.08 10.21
N CYS A 64 1.94 8.94 11.23
CA CYS A 64 1.00 10.05 11.35
C CYS A 64 1.11 11.04 10.19
N SER A 65 2.33 11.42 9.76
CA SER A 65 2.51 12.32 8.61
C SER A 65 1.97 11.75 7.30
N TRP A 66 2.05 10.44 7.10
CA TRP A 66 1.45 9.75 5.96
C TRP A 66 -0.08 9.75 6.02
N ILE A 67 -0.67 9.56 7.21
CA ILE A 67 -2.12 9.66 7.42
C ILE A 67 -2.59 11.09 7.11
N GLU A 68 -1.91 12.11 7.65
CA GLU A 68 -2.22 13.53 7.39
C GLU A 68 -2.13 13.85 5.89
N TYR A 69 -1.10 13.35 5.21
CA TYR A 69 -0.98 13.47 3.76
C TYR A 69 -2.18 12.85 3.04
N ALA A 70 -2.59 11.65 3.43
CA ALA A 70 -3.72 10.96 2.82
C ALA A 70 -5.06 11.65 3.11
N GLU A 71 -5.28 12.17 4.30
CA GLU A 71 -6.47 12.98 4.63
C GLU A 71 -6.56 14.24 3.74
N GLY A 72 -5.41 14.80 3.34
CA GLY A 72 -5.33 15.90 2.38
C GLY A 72 -5.57 15.50 0.92
N ASN A 73 -5.62 14.20 0.59
CA ASN A 73 -5.86 13.68 -0.76
C ASN A 73 -7.11 12.77 -0.72
N THR A 74 -8.25 13.31 -1.12
CA THR A 74 -9.61 12.75 -0.90
C THR A 74 -9.90 11.33 -1.39
N ASP A 75 -8.96 10.65 -2.05
CA ASP A 75 -9.14 9.34 -2.67
C ASP A 75 -8.09 8.31 -2.24
N LEU A 76 -7.29 8.60 -1.20
CA LEU A 76 -6.29 7.67 -0.68
C LEU A 76 -6.89 6.81 0.44
N ILE A 77 -6.76 5.49 0.29
CA ILE A 77 -7.14 4.54 1.35
C ILE A 77 -5.88 4.16 2.11
N VAL A 78 -5.84 4.42 3.41
CA VAL A 78 -4.69 4.12 4.28
C VAL A 78 -4.98 2.95 5.20
N PHE A 79 -3.96 2.12 5.40
CA PHE A 79 -3.97 1.01 6.34
C PHE A 79 -2.78 1.16 7.28
N THR A 80 -2.98 0.92 8.58
CA THR A 80 -1.90 0.93 9.58
C THR A 80 -1.93 -0.32 10.46
N ALA A 81 -0.74 -0.76 10.87
CA ALA A 81 -0.54 -1.89 11.77
C ALA A 81 0.56 -1.57 12.79
N THR A 82 0.43 -2.15 13.99
CA THR A 82 1.38 -2.00 15.09
C THR A 82 2.49 -3.05 15.12
N ASN A 83 2.52 -3.98 14.16
CA ASN A 83 3.35 -5.18 14.20
C ASN A 83 4.15 -5.32 12.90
N GLU A 84 5.45 -5.62 12.99
CA GLU A 84 6.37 -5.85 11.85
C GLU A 84 6.19 -7.20 11.18
N ASP A 85 5.95 -8.26 11.97
CA ASP A 85 6.08 -9.66 11.54
C ASP A 85 5.04 -10.15 10.52
N ASN A 86 4.06 -9.31 10.20
CA ASN A 86 2.97 -9.70 9.32
C ASN A 86 2.71 -8.71 8.20
N SER A 87 3.63 -7.82 7.82
CA SER A 87 3.36 -6.81 6.76
C SER A 87 2.68 -7.42 5.51
N ALA A 88 3.10 -8.61 5.07
CA ALA A 88 2.43 -9.35 3.99
C ALA A 88 1.12 -10.06 4.41
N GLY A 89 1.07 -10.77 5.53
CA GLY A 89 -0.14 -11.48 5.98
C GLY A 89 -1.28 -10.55 6.44
N TRP A 90 -0.91 -9.44 7.05
CA TRP A 90 -1.76 -8.29 7.35
C TRP A 90 -2.22 -7.59 6.07
N ALA A 91 -1.32 -7.35 5.10
CA ALA A 91 -1.73 -6.77 3.82
C ALA A 91 -2.79 -7.62 3.12
N VAL A 92 -2.61 -8.95 3.06
CA VAL A 92 -3.62 -9.86 2.48
C VAL A 92 -4.95 -9.77 3.23
N SER A 93 -4.93 -9.78 4.56
CA SER A 93 -6.15 -9.72 5.37
C SER A 93 -6.88 -8.38 5.24
N ASN A 94 -6.14 -7.27 5.14
CA ASN A 94 -6.70 -5.93 4.95
C ASN A 94 -7.21 -5.69 3.53
N LEU A 95 -6.53 -6.21 2.51
CA LEU A 95 -7.05 -6.17 1.15
C LEU A 95 -8.33 -7.00 1.05
N ALA A 96 -8.34 -8.20 1.64
CA ALA A 96 -9.50 -9.07 1.60
C ALA A 96 -10.73 -8.45 2.27
N SER A 97 -10.56 -7.71 3.36
CA SER A 97 -11.68 -7.00 4.02
C SER A 97 -12.27 -5.88 3.16
N GLN A 98 -11.53 -5.38 2.17
CA GLN A 98 -11.97 -4.41 1.16
C GLN A 98 -12.47 -5.08 -0.13
N GLY A 99 -12.55 -6.41 -0.18
CA GLY A 99 -12.89 -7.15 -1.39
C GLY A 99 -11.78 -7.12 -2.46
N LEU A 100 -10.54 -6.88 -2.04
CA LEU A 100 -9.36 -6.77 -2.90
C LEU A 100 -8.37 -7.92 -2.63
N GLN A 101 -7.49 -8.19 -3.58
CA GLN A 101 -6.33 -9.08 -3.42
C GLN A 101 -5.16 -8.60 -4.29
N PHE A 102 -3.95 -9.06 -3.97
CA PHE A 102 -2.79 -8.83 -4.82
C PHE A 102 -2.95 -9.55 -6.16
N VAL A 103 -2.60 -8.86 -7.25
CA VAL A 103 -2.41 -9.52 -8.54
C VAL A 103 -1.17 -10.42 -8.44
N PRO A 104 -1.23 -11.69 -8.90
CA PRO A 104 -0.07 -12.57 -8.92
C PRO A 104 1.10 -11.93 -9.68
N ASP A 105 2.31 -12.08 -9.14
CA ASP A 105 3.51 -11.66 -9.87
C ASP A 105 3.77 -12.62 -11.04
N PRO A 106 4.33 -12.13 -12.16
CA PRO A 106 4.87 -13.00 -13.19
C PRO A 106 5.93 -13.93 -12.59
N ALA A 107 5.93 -15.19 -13.03
CA ALA A 107 6.94 -16.15 -12.59
C ALA A 107 8.36 -15.60 -12.89
N PRO A 108 9.32 -15.81 -11.98
CA PRO A 108 10.69 -15.31 -12.14
C PRO A 108 11.43 -15.91 -13.34
#